data_AF-A0A2C9SZL8-F1
#
_entry.id   AF-A0A2C9SZL8-F1
#
_cell.length_a   1.000
_cell.length_b   1.000
_cell.length_c   1.000
_cell.angle_alpha   90.00
_cell.angle_beta   90.00
_cell.angle_gamma   90.00
#
_symmetry.space_group_name_H-M   'P 1'
#
loop_
_entity.id
_entity.type
_entity.pdbx_description
1 polymer ?
#
loop_
_entity_poly.entity_id
_entity_poly.type
_entity_poly.pdbx_seq_one_letter_code
_entity_poly.pdbx_strand_id
1 'polypeptide(L)'
;MGLLVAHLLAVCVTVSALAAGGSAPARADETGYPFSCRSESLTSDFAARDQLPQTDVPPDDWYRLGRRGRYLNGGWGPAASVLPPPEIPQDAGCDPVTWKQERILAVAMRYLNTPGNPLGLQYRHHHIPGWNPPASTYSGAGEENPDTDAPRSPVAWDPGPGLDCSNFTAWVYNYGLGIKFGGDVHKQFAGTAGPMGTQVPAEGPFQPGDLLYLHPDSDPDVASHVVIYVDDRHVIDSRVSAQNVSGVQIRNRSGWYREAVLGAWRPIG
;
A
#
# COMPACT_ATOMS: atom_id res chain seq x y z
N MET A 1 -47.28 44.90 -43.82
CA MET A 1 -46.20 44.00 -44.28
C MET A 1 -44.90 44.47 -43.63
N GLY A 2 -44.62 43.99 -42.42
CA GLY A 2 -43.38 44.30 -41.70
C GLY A 2 -42.42 43.11 -41.81
N LEU A 3 -41.23 43.34 -42.39
CA LEU A 3 -40.16 42.34 -42.46
C LEU A 3 -39.48 42.23 -41.09
N LEU A 4 -39.50 41.03 -40.51
CA LEU A 4 -38.67 40.66 -39.36
C LEU A 4 -37.26 40.33 -39.84
N VAL A 5 -36.26 41.00 -39.27
CA VAL A 5 -34.83 40.67 -39.41
C VAL A 5 -34.50 39.58 -38.40
N ALA A 6 -34.13 38.39 -38.89
CA ALA A 6 -33.64 37.29 -38.07
C ALA A 6 -32.10 37.34 -37.99
N HIS A 7 -31.55 37.58 -36.79
CA HIS A 7 -30.13 37.45 -36.51
C HIS A 7 -29.77 35.98 -36.32
N LEU A 8 -28.95 35.43 -37.22
CA LEU A 8 -28.27 34.15 -37.04
C LEU A 8 -27.08 34.34 -36.10
N LEU A 9 -27.15 33.75 -34.91
CA LEU A 9 -26.01 33.51 -34.02
C LEU A 9 -25.30 32.23 -34.49
N ALA A 10 -24.07 32.38 -34.98
CA ALA A 10 -23.18 31.27 -35.27
C ALA A 10 -22.60 30.71 -33.95
N VAL A 11 -23.01 29.49 -33.57
CA VAL A 11 -22.43 28.77 -32.45
C VAL A 11 -21.19 28.01 -32.94
N CYS A 12 -20.00 28.50 -32.57
CA CYS A 12 -18.75 27.75 -32.73
C CYS A 12 -18.76 26.56 -31.76
N VAL A 13 -18.98 25.36 -32.29
CA VAL A 13 -18.75 24.11 -31.56
C VAL A 13 -17.24 23.83 -31.56
N THR A 14 -16.58 24.15 -30.46
CA THR A 14 -15.22 23.69 -30.19
C THR A 14 -15.26 22.20 -29.87
N VAL A 15 -14.72 21.38 -30.76
CA VAL A 15 -14.44 19.97 -30.51
C VAL A 15 -13.21 19.90 -29.60
N SER A 16 -13.42 19.76 -28.30
CA SER A 16 -12.34 19.45 -27.36
C SER A 16 -11.92 18.00 -27.56
N ALA A 17 -10.70 17.79 -28.07
CA ALA A 17 -10.07 16.49 -28.14
C ALA A 17 -9.91 15.93 -26.71
N LEU A 18 -10.46 14.74 -26.47
CA LEU A 18 -10.23 13.95 -25.27
C LEU A 18 -8.75 13.54 -25.25
N ALA A 19 -7.95 14.22 -24.43
CA ALA A 19 -6.62 13.74 -24.08
C ALA A 19 -6.77 12.48 -23.23
N ALA A 20 -6.22 11.37 -23.72
CA ALA A 20 -6.07 10.14 -22.96
C ALA A 20 -5.29 10.45 -21.66
N GLY A 21 -5.91 10.17 -20.52
CA GLY A 21 -5.30 10.34 -19.21
C GLY A 21 -4.20 9.31 -19.01
N GLY A 22 -2.96 9.69 -19.34
CA GLY A 22 -1.77 9.03 -18.81
C GLY A 22 -1.69 9.34 -17.32
N SER A 23 -1.78 8.30 -16.48
CA SER A 23 -1.58 8.39 -15.04
C SER A 23 -0.19 8.95 -14.76
N ALA A 24 -0.11 10.15 -14.18
CA ALA A 24 1.14 10.70 -13.71
C ALA A 24 1.60 9.87 -12.49
N PRO A 25 2.86 9.39 -12.43
CA PRO A 25 3.37 8.73 -11.24
C PRO A 25 3.41 9.75 -10.09
N ALA A 26 2.99 9.32 -8.89
CA ALA A 26 3.25 10.06 -7.66
C ALA A 26 4.76 10.37 -7.60
N ARG A 27 5.12 11.65 -7.50
CA ARG A 27 6.50 12.10 -7.59
C ARG A 27 7.28 11.57 -6.39
N ALA A 28 8.43 10.95 -6.66
CA ALA A 28 9.47 10.58 -5.69
C ALA A 28 9.98 11.73 -4.80
N ASP A 29 9.57 12.98 -5.08
CA ASP A 29 10.02 14.21 -4.42
C ASP A 29 9.51 14.37 -2.97
N GLU A 30 8.45 13.66 -2.56
CA GLU A 30 7.85 13.83 -1.23
C GLU A 30 8.70 13.24 -0.08
N THR A 31 9.58 12.28 -0.36
CA THR A 31 10.55 11.76 0.63
C THR A 31 11.89 12.50 0.62
N GLY A 32 12.24 13.12 -0.51
CA GLY A 32 13.63 13.49 -0.80
C GLY A 32 14.61 12.30 -0.80
N TYR A 33 14.12 11.05 -0.93
CA TYR A 33 14.98 9.86 -1.00
C TYR A 33 15.84 9.92 -2.26
N PRO A 34 17.17 9.84 -2.15
CA PRO A 34 18.08 9.98 -3.29
C PRO A 34 18.18 8.65 -4.05
N PHE A 35 17.15 8.32 -4.84
CA PHE A 35 17.16 7.17 -5.74
C PHE A 35 18.44 7.17 -6.59
N SER A 36 19.18 6.07 -6.53
CA SER A 36 20.40 5.85 -7.29
C SER A 36 20.15 5.14 -8.62
N CYS A 37 19.10 4.33 -8.68
CA CYS A 37 18.64 3.69 -9.91
C CYS A 37 17.93 4.71 -10.82
N ARG A 38 17.88 4.42 -12.12
CA ARG A 38 17.04 5.18 -13.05
C ARG A 38 15.58 4.99 -12.69
N SER A 39 14.85 6.08 -12.46
CA SER A 39 13.43 6.05 -12.05
C SER A 39 12.54 5.26 -13.01
N GLU A 40 12.81 5.34 -14.32
CA GLU A 40 12.11 4.55 -15.33
C GLU A 40 12.29 3.04 -15.12
N SER A 41 13.48 2.59 -14.74
CA SER A 41 13.75 1.17 -14.49
C SER A 41 12.98 0.61 -13.29
N LEU A 42 12.59 1.45 -12.34
CA LEU A 42 11.84 1.04 -11.15
C LEU A 42 10.34 0.89 -11.44
N THR A 43 9.83 1.56 -12.49
CA THR A 43 8.39 1.79 -12.71
C THR A 43 7.88 1.40 -14.11
N SER A 44 8.76 1.06 -15.05
CA SER A 44 8.42 0.83 -16.48
C SER A 44 7.37 -0.27 -16.70
N ASP A 45 7.32 -1.29 -15.83
CA ASP A 45 6.38 -2.40 -15.94
C ASP A 45 5.07 -2.19 -15.16
N PHE A 46 4.92 -1.10 -14.42
CA PHE A 46 3.76 -0.86 -13.55
C PHE A 46 2.43 -0.94 -14.31
N ALA A 47 2.35 -0.33 -15.50
CA ALA A 47 1.13 -0.37 -16.30
C ALA A 47 0.72 -1.80 -16.70
N ALA A 48 1.70 -2.67 -17.00
CA ALA A 48 1.44 -4.07 -17.31
C ALA A 48 1.06 -4.85 -16.05
N ARG A 49 1.73 -4.58 -14.92
CA ARG A 49 1.43 -5.22 -13.63
C ARG A 49 0.05 -4.88 -13.10
N ASP A 50 -0.46 -3.67 -13.39
CA ASP A 50 -1.81 -3.27 -13.01
C ASP A 50 -2.92 -4.07 -13.70
N GLN A 51 -2.58 -4.72 -14.83
CA GLN A 51 -3.50 -5.62 -15.53
C GLN A 51 -3.50 -7.04 -14.97
N LEU A 52 -2.58 -7.36 -14.05
CA LEU A 52 -2.54 -8.67 -13.41
C LEU A 52 -3.67 -8.80 -12.38
N PRO A 53 -4.32 -9.97 -12.28
CA PRO A 53 -5.35 -10.18 -11.28
C PRO A 53 -4.75 -10.07 -9.87
N GLN A 54 -5.33 -9.20 -9.04
CA GLN A 54 -4.91 -9.06 -7.64
C GLN A 54 -5.30 -10.29 -6.81
N THR A 55 -6.29 -11.04 -7.25
CA THR A 55 -6.85 -12.24 -6.61
C THR A 55 -7.42 -13.17 -7.69
N ASP A 56 -7.45 -14.47 -7.41
CA ASP A 56 -8.09 -15.48 -8.27
C ASP A 56 -9.61 -15.58 -8.01
N VAL A 57 -10.11 -14.89 -6.98
CA VAL A 57 -11.55 -14.83 -6.70
C VAL A 57 -12.23 -13.96 -7.77
N PRO A 58 -13.29 -14.44 -8.45
CA PRO A 58 -14.04 -13.63 -9.41
C PRO A 58 -14.66 -12.38 -8.75
N PRO A 59 -14.72 -11.22 -9.44
CA PRO A 59 -15.30 -9.98 -8.89
C PRO A 59 -16.71 -10.13 -8.29
N ASP A 60 -17.55 -10.97 -8.91
CA ASP A 60 -18.92 -11.25 -8.43
C ASP A 60 -18.95 -11.96 -7.07
N ASP A 61 -17.87 -12.66 -6.72
CA ASP A 61 -17.73 -13.34 -5.43
C ASP A 61 -17.15 -12.44 -4.34
N TRP A 62 -16.56 -11.30 -4.68
CA TRP A 62 -15.88 -10.46 -3.69
C TRP A 62 -16.86 -9.95 -2.62
N TYR A 63 -18.05 -9.49 -3.04
CA TYR A 63 -19.06 -8.84 -2.18
C TYR A 63 -20.15 -9.78 -1.66
N ARG A 64 -19.95 -11.10 -1.74
CA ARG A 64 -20.98 -12.05 -1.31
C ARG A 64 -21.19 -12.00 0.19
N LEU A 65 -22.47 -11.90 0.57
CA LEU A 65 -22.93 -11.91 1.94
C LEU A 65 -23.47 -13.29 2.31
N GLY A 66 -23.12 -13.74 3.50
CA GLY A 66 -23.68 -14.94 4.12
C GLY A 66 -25.01 -14.68 4.82
N ARG A 67 -25.50 -15.72 5.51
CA ARG A 67 -26.67 -15.60 6.38
C ARG A 67 -26.36 -14.56 7.46
N ARG A 68 -27.29 -13.60 7.67
CA ARG A 68 -27.14 -12.41 8.55
C ARG A 68 -26.39 -11.21 7.94
N GLY A 69 -26.19 -11.18 6.62
CA GLY A 69 -25.68 -9.99 5.92
C GLY A 69 -24.20 -9.69 6.16
N ARG A 70 -23.40 -10.68 6.58
CA ARG A 70 -21.95 -10.54 6.79
C ARG A 70 -21.20 -10.99 5.54
N TYR A 71 -20.12 -10.31 5.17
CA TYR A 71 -19.25 -10.75 4.08
C TYR A 71 -18.69 -12.14 4.34
N LEU A 72 -18.70 -13.00 3.32
CA LEU A 72 -18.15 -14.37 3.42
C LEU A 72 -16.64 -14.39 3.64
N ASN A 73 -15.94 -13.34 3.21
CA ASN A 73 -14.51 -13.12 3.46
C ASN A 73 -14.23 -12.43 4.82
N GLY A 74 -15.21 -12.36 5.71
CA GLY A 74 -15.06 -11.73 7.02
C GLY A 74 -14.96 -10.19 6.98
N GLY A 75 -15.11 -9.56 5.82
CA GLY A 75 -14.96 -8.13 5.63
C GLY A 75 -13.57 -7.72 5.13
N TRP A 76 -12.62 -8.64 5.07
CA TRP A 76 -11.24 -8.40 4.68
C TRP A 76 -11.00 -8.34 3.16
N GLY A 77 -12.02 -8.65 2.36
CA GLY A 77 -11.83 -8.82 0.93
C GLY A 77 -11.16 -10.16 0.58
N PRO A 78 -10.97 -10.43 -0.71
CA PRO A 78 -10.35 -11.67 -1.17
C PRO A 78 -8.83 -11.67 -0.96
N ALA A 79 -8.25 -12.85 -0.75
CA ALA A 79 -6.80 -13.00 -0.58
C ALA A 79 -6.04 -12.63 -1.86
N ALA A 80 -4.86 -12.03 -1.71
CA ALA A 80 -4.02 -11.66 -2.84
C ALA A 80 -3.41 -12.87 -3.56
N SER A 81 -3.45 -12.90 -4.89
CA SER A 81 -2.73 -13.86 -5.74
C SER A 81 -1.23 -13.64 -5.67
N VAL A 82 -0.44 -14.67 -5.98
CA VAL A 82 1.01 -14.52 -6.18
C VAL A 82 1.24 -13.86 -7.54
N LEU A 83 1.91 -12.71 -7.55
CA LEU A 83 2.27 -12.03 -8.79
C LEU A 83 3.63 -12.52 -9.30
N PRO A 84 3.85 -12.58 -10.63
CA PRO A 84 5.14 -12.97 -11.18
C PRO A 84 6.23 -11.98 -10.75
N PRO A 85 7.45 -12.46 -10.44
CA PRO A 85 8.58 -11.58 -10.21
C PRO A 85 8.92 -10.80 -11.49
N PRO A 86 9.27 -9.51 -11.40
CA PRO A 86 9.71 -8.74 -12.55
C PRO A 86 11.12 -9.17 -12.99
N GLU A 87 11.46 -8.89 -14.24
CA GLU A 87 12.84 -8.91 -14.69
C GLU A 87 13.55 -7.63 -14.21
N ILE A 88 14.79 -7.77 -13.73
CA ILE A 88 15.62 -6.61 -13.36
C ILE A 88 16.22 -6.03 -14.65
N PRO A 89 15.94 -4.76 -15.00
CA PRO A 89 16.48 -4.15 -16.21
C PRO A 89 18.01 -4.10 -16.20
N GLN A 90 18.64 -4.48 -17.31
CA GLN A 90 20.11 -4.46 -17.44
C GLN A 90 20.69 -3.04 -17.36
N ASP A 91 19.88 -2.03 -17.69
CA ASP A 91 20.25 -0.63 -17.72
C ASP A 91 19.66 0.17 -16.54
N ALA A 92 19.35 -0.52 -15.44
CA ALA A 92 18.82 0.06 -14.19
C ALA A 92 19.68 1.19 -13.62
N GLY A 93 20.97 1.25 -13.95
CA GLY A 93 21.90 2.29 -13.48
C GLY A 93 22.41 2.10 -12.05
N CYS A 94 22.05 0.99 -11.41
CA CYS A 94 22.44 0.58 -10.06
C CYS A 94 22.62 -0.95 -10.04
N ASP A 95 23.14 -1.51 -8.95
CA ASP A 95 23.25 -2.97 -8.81
C ASP A 95 21.88 -3.62 -8.51
N PRO A 96 21.72 -4.94 -8.75
CA PRO A 96 20.45 -5.63 -8.57
C PRO A 96 19.85 -5.58 -7.15
N VAL A 97 20.67 -5.50 -6.10
CA VAL A 97 20.17 -5.41 -4.72
C VAL A 97 19.57 -4.03 -4.50
N THR A 98 20.32 -2.98 -4.85
CA THR A 98 19.83 -1.60 -4.78
C THR A 98 18.57 -1.40 -5.61
N TRP A 99 18.49 -2.00 -6.81
CA TRP A 99 17.27 -1.96 -7.62
C TRP A 99 16.06 -2.56 -6.92
N LYS A 100 16.20 -3.72 -6.28
CA LYS A 100 15.09 -4.35 -5.53
C LYS A 100 14.64 -3.47 -4.37
N GLN A 101 15.59 -2.89 -3.63
CA GLN A 101 15.32 -2.00 -2.49
C GLN A 101 14.55 -0.76 -2.94
N GLU A 102 15.09 -0.05 -3.93
CA GLU A 102 14.49 1.16 -4.47
C GLU A 102 13.14 0.89 -5.15
N ARG A 103 12.97 -0.28 -5.78
CA ARG A 103 11.69 -0.67 -6.37
C ARG A 103 10.62 -0.87 -5.30
N ILE A 104 10.93 -1.51 -4.18
CA ILE A 104 10.00 -1.65 -3.06
C ILE A 104 9.57 -0.27 -2.56
N LEU A 105 10.51 0.67 -2.44
CA LEU A 105 10.17 2.04 -2.06
C LEU A 105 9.30 2.73 -3.12
N ALA A 106 9.62 2.61 -4.41
CA ALA A 106 8.83 3.18 -5.49
C ALA A 106 7.39 2.63 -5.51
N VAL A 107 7.21 1.34 -5.27
CA VAL A 107 5.89 0.71 -5.14
C VAL A 107 5.16 1.20 -3.89
N ALA A 108 5.83 1.29 -2.74
CA ALA A 108 5.23 1.82 -1.52
C ALA A 108 4.74 3.28 -1.71
N MET A 109 5.58 4.13 -2.32
CA MET A 109 5.28 5.53 -2.59
C MET A 109 4.12 5.72 -3.58
N ARG A 110 3.87 4.74 -4.45
CA ARG A 110 2.71 4.75 -5.37
C ARG A 110 1.38 4.85 -4.62
N TYR A 111 1.30 4.31 -3.41
CA TYR A 111 0.06 4.22 -2.64
C TYR A 111 -0.09 5.32 -1.58
N LEU A 112 0.78 6.33 -1.56
CA LEU A 112 0.70 7.43 -0.59
C LEU A 112 -0.68 8.09 -0.61
N ASN A 113 -1.28 8.20 0.56
CA ASN A 113 -2.60 8.78 0.76
C ASN A 113 -2.51 10.31 0.83
N THR A 114 -2.13 10.91 -0.29
CA THR A 114 -2.00 12.36 -0.45
C THR A 114 -3.07 12.90 -1.41
N PRO A 115 -3.52 14.15 -1.22
CA PRO A 115 -4.48 14.76 -2.12
C PRO A 115 -4.02 14.69 -3.58
N GLY A 116 -4.86 14.13 -4.46
CA GLY A 116 -4.56 14.02 -5.89
C GLY A 116 -3.84 12.75 -6.32
N ASN A 117 -3.44 11.86 -5.39
CA ASN A 117 -2.99 10.51 -5.77
C ASN A 117 -4.21 9.59 -5.99
N PRO A 118 -4.50 9.15 -7.22
CA PRO A 118 -5.65 8.28 -7.50
C PRO A 118 -5.50 6.88 -6.89
N LEU A 119 -4.31 6.51 -6.44
CA LEU A 119 -4.02 5.22 -5.82
C LEU A 119 -3.76 5.33 -4.32
N GLY A 120 -3.98 6.52 -3.73
CA GLY A 120 -3.81 6.71 -2.29
C GLY A 120 -4.68 5.75 -1.48
N LEU A 121 -4.07 5.05 -0.52
CA LEU A 121 -4.75 4.05 0.30
C LEU A 121 -4.96 4.53 1.73
N GLN A 122 -6.20 4.47 2.19
CA GLN A 122 -6.54 4.62 3.61
C GLN A 122 -6.13 3.37 4.40
N TYR A 123 -6.10 3.48 5.72
CA TYR A 123 -5.96 2.32 6.59
C TYR A 123 -7.27 1.53 6.63
N ARG A 124 -7.23 0.28 6.15
CA ARG A 124 -8.37 -0.65 6.19
C ARG A 124 -7.87 -2.07 6.39
N HIS A 125 -8.60 -2.88 7.16
CA HIS A 125 -8.30 -4.31 7.32
C HIS A 125 -8.67 -5.11 6.07
N HIS A 126 -7.98 -4.85 4.95
CA HIS A 126 -8.23 -5.53 3.68
C HIS A 126 -6.96 -6.22 3.16
N HIS A 127 -7.16 -7.28 2.38
CA HIS A 127 -6.06 -8.08 1.81
C HIS A 127 -5.50 -7.54 0.49
N ILE A 128 -6.31 -6.83 -0.29
CA ILE A 128 -5.92 -6.28 -1.61
C ILE A 128 -6.44 -4.84 -1.79
N PRO A 129 -5.72 -3.98 -2.52
CA PRO A 129 -6.13 -2.59 -2.71
C PRO A 129 -7.35 -2.43 -3.63
N GLY A 130 -7.61 -3.39 -4.52
CA GLY A 130 -8.77 -3.36 -5.42
C GLY A 130 -10.11 -3.61 -4.71
N TRP A 131 -10.09 -4.17 -3.50
CA TRP A 131 -11.29 -4.40 -2.71
C TRP A 131 -11.86 -3.07 -2.22
N ASN A 132 -13.09 -2.75 -2.64
CA ASN A 132 -13.71 -1.45 -2.43
C ASN A 132 -15.18 -1.61 -1.97
N PRO A 133 -15.41 -2.03 -0.71
CA PRO A 133 -16.75 -2.21 -0.18
C PRO A 133 -17.51 -0.88 -0.14
N PRO A 134 -18.78 -0.84 -0.60
CA PRO A 134 -19.57 0.39 -0.66
C PRO A 134 -20.12 0.83 0.70
N ALA A 135 -20.04 -0.06 1.71
CA ALA A 135 -20.51 0.15 3.07
C ALA A 135 -19.49 -0.43 4.04
N SER A 136 -19.57 -0.03 5.31
CA SER A 136 -18.68 -0.58 6.34
C SER A 136 -18.76 -2.11 6.37
N THR A 137 -17.60 -2.73 6.50
CA THR A 137 -17.43 -4.18 6.63
C THR A 137 -17.50 -4.64 8.09
N TYR A 138 -17.67 -3.71 9.04
CA TYR A 138 -17.73 -4.01 10.47
C TYR A 138 -18.93 -4.90 10.77
N SER A 139 -18.67 -6.15 11.14
CA SER A 139 -19.70 -7.13 11.46
C SER A 139 -19.90 -7.36 12.96
N GLY A 140 -19.27 -6.54 13.81
CA GLY A 140 -19.21 -6.77 15.26
C GLY A 140 -18.40 -8.00 15.64
N ALA A 141 -17.59 -8.54 14.72
CA ALA A 141 -16.52 -9.46 15.09
C ALA A 141 -15.59 -8.71 16.06
N GLY A 142 -15.21 -9.36 17.15
CA GLY A 142 -14.15 -8.80 18.00
C GLY A 142 -12.95 -8.56 17.11
N GLU A 143 -12.43 -7.33 17.12
CA GLU A 143 -11.18 -7.07 16.44
C GLU A 143 -10.14 -8.02 17.06
N GLU A 144 -9.58 -8.93 16.29
CA GLU A 144 -8.15 -9.23 16.43
C GLU A 144 -7.46 -7.95 15.98
N ASN A 145 -7.50 -6.91 16.83
CA ASN A 145 -6.75 -5.70 16.58
C ASN A 145 -5.33 -6.03 17.03
N PRO A 146 -4.37 -6.22 16.10
CA PRO A 146 -2.99 -6.46 16.49
C PRO A 146 -2.37 -5.21 17.13
N ASP A 147 -2.95 -4.01 16.92
CA ASP A 147 -2.56 -2.76 17.58
C ASP A 147 -3.47 -2.48 18.78
N THR A 148 -3.12 -3.04 19.94
CA THR A 148 -3.83 -2.82 21.21
C THR A 148 -3.84 -1.37 21.66
N ASP A 149 -2.99 -0.51 21.11
CA ASP A 149 -2.92 0.91 21.43
C ASP A 149 -3.71 1.79 20.45
N ALA A 150 -4.06 1.27 19.27
CA ALA A 150 -5.05 1.91 18.42
C ALA A 150 -6.44 1.72 19.05
N PRO A 151 -7.20 2.80 19.29
CA PRO A 151 -8.57 2.67 19.76
C PRO A 151 -9.34 1.78 18.78
N ARG A 152 -10.14 0.84 19.31
CA ARG A 152 -11.07 0.03 18.49
C ARG A 152 -11.89 0.97 17.64
N SER A 153 -11.53 1.07 16.37
CA SER A 153 -11.98 2.15 15.52
C SER A 153 -12.73 1.55 14.35
N PRO A 154 -14.03 1.85 14.21
CA PRO A 154 -14.79 1.41 13.04
C PRO A 154 -14.17 1.95 11.74
N VAL A 155 -13.30 2.97 11.81
CA VAL A 155 -12.57 3.52 10.67
C VAL A 155 -11.77 2.45 9.94
N ALA A 156 -11.19 1.46 10.63
CA ALA A 156 -10.46 0.37 9.97
C ALA A 156 -11.36 -0.54 9.11
N TRP A 157 -12.67 -0.42 9.27
CA TRP A 157 -13.72 -1.18 8.59
C TRP A 157 -14.67 -0.28 7.79
N ASP A 158 -14.36 1.00 7.63
CA ASP A 158 -15.16 1.93 6.86
C ASP A 158 -15.19 1.54 5.37
N PRO A 159 -16.17 2.03 4.59
CA PRO A 159 -16.19 1.83 3.15
C PRO A 159 -14.90 2.32 2.48
N GLY A 160 -14.69 1.87 1.24
CA GLY A 160 -13.58 2.31 0.39
C GLY A 160 -12.39 1.34 0.34
N PRO A 161 -11.44 1.57 -0.59
CA PRO A 161 -10.20 0.81 -0.65
C PRO A 161 -9.24 1.21 0.47
N GLY A 162 -8.33 0.31 0.81
CA GLY A 162 -7.29 0.56 1.81
C GLY A 162 -6.58 -0.73 2.20
N LEU A 163 -5.50 -0.61 2.96
CA LEU A 163 -4.74 -1.73 3.52
C LEU A 163 -4.26 -1.36 4.92
N ASP A 164 -4.13 -2.34 5.81
CA ASP A 164 -3.49 -2.15 7.11
C ASP A 164 -1.97 -2.31 6.96
N CYS A 165 -1.22 -2.17 8.04
CA CYS A 165 0.24 -2.13 7.98
C CYS A 165 0.84 -3.41 7.36
N SER A 166 0.37 -4.58 7.77
CA SER A 166 0.90 -5.87 7.35
C SER A 166 0.37 -6.34 5.99
N ASN A 167 -0.89 -6.05 5.62
CA ASN A 167 -1.36 -6.31 4.25
C ASN A 167 -0.77 -5.30 3.25
N PHE A 168 -0.52 -4.05 3.65
CA PHE A 168 0.19 -3.07 2.83
C PHE A 168 1.60 -3.55 2.47
N THR A 169 2.40 -3.94 3.46
CA THR A 169 3.77 -4.44 3.22
C THR A 169 3.77 -5.73 2.40
N ALA A 170 2.87 -6.67 2.69
CA ALA A 170 2.70 -7.89 1.89
C ALA A 170 2.32 -7.60 0.43
N TRP A 171 1.43 -6.63 0.21
CA TRP A 171 1.05 -6.19 -1.13
C TRP A 171 2.21 -5.54 -1.86
N VAL A 172 2.95 -4.61 -1.23
CA VAL A 172 4.10 -3.93 -1.82
C VAL A 172 5.16 -4.91 -2.29
N TYR A 173 5.47 -5.94 -1.50
CA TYR A 173 6.47 -6.95 -1.84
C TYR A 173 6.02 -7.91 -2.94
N ASN A 174 4.76 -8.31 -2.92
CA ASN A 174 4.17 -9.15 -3.97
C ASN A 174 4.07 -8.38 -5.29
N TYR A 175 3.52 -7.16 -5.26
CA TYR A 175 3.44 -6.28 -6.41
C TYR A 175 4.82 -5.92 -6.93
N GLY A 176 5.76 -5.53 -6.06
CA GLY A 176 7.09 -5.09 -6.48
C GLY A 176 7.93 -6.23 -7.03
N LEU A 177 8.05 -7.33 -6.30
CA LEU A 177 9.08 -8.35 -6.55
C LEU A 177 8.51 -9.77 -6.73
N GLY A 178 7.19 -9.96 -6.67
CA GLY A 178 6.58 -11.29 -6.65
C GLY A 178 6.84 -12.06 -5.35
N ILE A 179 7.29 -11.38 -4.29
CA ILE A 179 7.57 -11.99 -2.98
C ILE A 179 6.26 -11.99 -2.19
N LYS A 180 5.58 -13.15 -2.15
CA LYS A 180 4.29 -13.28 -1.45
C LYS A 180 4.46 -13.87 -0.05
N PHE A 181 4.09 -13.09 0.96
CA PHE A 181 3.88 -13.53 2.34
C PHE A 181 2.48 -13.14 2.86
N GLY A 182 2.08 -13.65 4.01
CA GLY A 182 0.80 -13.37 4.66
C GLY A 182 0.76 -11.99 5.32
N GLY A 183 -0.43 -11.38 5.38
CA GLY A 183 -0.66 -10.07 6.02
C GLY A 183 -0.93 -10.13 7.53
N ASP A 184 -0.55 -11.22 8.20
CA ASP A 184 -0.66 -11.39 9.65
C ASP A 184 0.64 -10.90 10.30
N VAL A 185 0.59 -9.77 11.01
CA VAL A 185 1.79 -9.10 11.54
C VAL A 185 2.57 -9.96 12.54
N HIS A 186 1.87 -10.79 13.33
CA HIS A 186 2.53 -11.69 14.28
C HIS A 186 3.28 -12.80 13.55
N LYS A 187 2.69 -13.37 12.49
CA LYS A 187 3.38 -14.35 11.64
C LYS A 187 4.51 -13.74 10.83
N GLN A 188 4.36 -12.49 10.38
CA GLN A 188 5.43 -11.76 9.71
C GLN A 188 6.62 -11.58 10.65
N PHE A 189 6.39 -11.06 11.87
CA PHE A 189 7.43 -10.91 12.89
C PHE A 189 8.07 -12.24 13.28
N ALA A 190 7.27 -13.29 13.48
CA ALA A 190 7.76 -14.64 13.79
C ALA A 190 8.51 -15.32 12.62
N GLY A 191 8.55 -14.72 11.42
CA GLY A 191 9.21 -15.31 10.25
C GLY A 191 8.44 -16.44 9.58
N THR A 192 7.16 -16.62 9.91
CA THR A 192 6.33 -17.76 9.46
C THR A 192 5.26 -17.40 8.43
N ALA A 193 5.13 -16.12 8.07
CA ALA A 193 4.17 -15.65 7.07
C ALA A 193 4.53 -16.03 5.62
N GLY A 194 5.72 -16.59 5.37
CA GLY A 194 6.21 -16.92 4.04
C GLY A 194 7.72 -16.64 3.90
N PRO A 195 8.21 -16.31 2.70
CA PRO A 195 9.62 -15.99 2.46
C PRO A 195 9.98 -14.61 3.03
N MET A 196 10.18 -14.53 4.34
CA MET A 196 10.53 -13.28 5.05
C MET A 196 12.00 -12.87 4.85
N GLY A 197 12.83 -13.77 4.29
CA GLY A 197 14.23 -13.52 3.98
C GLY A 197 15.12 -13.58 5.22
N THR A 198 15.94 -12.55 5.43
CA THR A 198 16.95 -12.53 6.51
C THR A 198 16.46 -11.73 7.71
N GLN A 199 16.63 -12.27 8.91
CA GLN A 199 16.33 -11.53 10.14
C GLN A 199 17.41 -10.47 10.40
N VAL A 200 16.99 -9.27 10.80
CA VAL A 200 17.85 -8.15 11.17
C VAL A 200 17.51 -7.79 12.63
N PRO A 201 18.51 -7.66 13.52
CA PRO A 201 18.26 -7.36 14.93
C PRO A 201 17.74 -5.92 15.12
N ALA A 202 17.19 -5.61 16.30
CA ALA A 202 16.58 -4.31 16.60
C ALA A 202 17.56 -3.13 16.48
N GLU A 203 18.86 -3.39 16.63
CA GLU A 203 19.94 -2.41 16.50
C GLU A 203 20.34 -2.16 15.03
N GLY A 204 19.87 -2.99 14.09
CA GLY A 204 20.24 -2.94 12.68
C GLY A 204 21.57 -3.63 12.36
N PRO A 205 22.29 -3.22 11.29
CA PRO A 205 21.97 -2.10 10.41
C PRO A 205 20.79 -2.40 9.49
N PHE A 206 19.84 -1.46 9.45
CA PHE A 206 18.70 -1.50 8.54
C PHE A 206 19.10 -1.01 7.14
N GLN A 207 18.42 -1.55 6.13
CA GLN A 207 18.57 -1.17 4.73
C GLN A 207 17.21 -0.78 4.15
N PRO A 208 17.18 0.09 3.11
CA PRO A 208 15.95 0.45 2.44
C PRO A 208 15.15 -0.78 2.01
N GLY A 209 13.86 -0.80 2.34
CA GLY A 209 12.98 -1.94 2.11
C GLY A 209 12.80 -2.87 3.31
N ASP A 210 13.72 -2.89 4.30
CA ASP A 210 13.56 -3.75 5.48
C ASP A 210 12.20 -3.51 6.17
N LEU A 211 11.56 -4.59 6.60
CA LEU A 211 10.29 -4.56 7.33
C LEU A 211 10.60 -4.49 8.82
N LEU A 212 10.44 -3.33 9.45
CA LEU A 212 10.65 -3.13 10.90
C LEU A 212 9.33 -3.41 11.62
N TYR A 213 9.40 -4.24 12.66
CA TYR A 213 8.26 -4.58 13.49
C TYR A 213 8.32 -3.76 14.78
N LEU A 214 7.19 -3.16 15.12
CA LEU A 214 7.06 -2.28 16.27
C LEU A 214 6.13 -2.90 17.29
N HIS A 215 6.49 -2.76 18.55
CA HIS A 215 5.65 -3.17 19.67
C HIS A 215 4.67 -2.07 20.07
N PRO A 216 3.50 -2.41 20.63
CA PRO A 216 2.65 -1.44 21.29
C PRO A 216 3.31 -0.94 22.60
N ASP A 217 2.97 0.26 23.06
CA ASP A 217 3.31 0.79 24.39
C ASP A 217 2.85 -0.14 25.53
N SER A 218 1.77 -0.90 25.29
CA SER A 218 1.19 -1.83 26.27
C SER A 218 1.94 -3.16 26.44
N ASP A 219 2.72 -3.60 25.45
CA ASP A 219 3.43 -4.89 25.49
C ASP A 219 4.70 -4.85 24.62
N PRO A 220 5.90 -4.73 25.21
CA PRO A 220 7.14 -4.59 24.46
C PRO A 220 7.65 -5.89 23.80
N ASP A 221 6.96 -7.01 23.97
CA ASP A 221 7.39 -8.32 23.43
C ASP A 221 6.55 -8.77 22.23
N VAL A 222 5.50 -8.02 21.87
CA VAL A 222 4.55 -8.39 20.82
C VAL A 222 4.61 -7.39 19.67
N ALA A 223 4.76 -7.89 18.43
CA ALA A 223 4.64 -7.03 17.26
C ALA A 223 3.17 -6.64 17.03
N SER A 224 2.89 -5.34 17.00
CA SER A 224 1.56 -4.78 16.68
C SER A 224 1.51 -4.13 15.30
N HIS A 225 2.65 -3.64 14.82
CA HIS A 225 2.72 -2.84 13.60
C HIS A 225 3.98 -3.15 12.81
N VAL A 226 3.92 -2.90 11.50
CA VAL A 226 5.06 -3.09 10.60
C VAL A 226 5.21 -1.88 9.67
N VAL A 227 6.45 -1.47 9.44
CA VAL A 227 6.80 -0.34 8.58
C VAL A 227 7.89 -0.75 7.59
N ILE A 228 7.92 -0.11 6.42
CA ILE A 228 9.01 -0.23 5.45
C ILE A 228 10.06 0.83 5.81
N TYR A 229 11.30 0.41 6.08
CA TYR A 229 12.42 1.31 6.30
C TYR A 229 12.81 2.02 5.00
N VAL A 230 12.96 3.33 5.05
CA VAL A 230 13.45 4.14 3.92
C VAL A 230 14.89 4.55 4.20
N ASP A 231 15.11 5.24 5.31
CA ASP A 231 16.41 5.70 5.81
C ASP A 231 16.32 5.96 7.32
N ASP A 232 17.39 6.48 7.94
CA ASP A 232 17.37 6.69 9.40
C ASP A 232 16.28 7.68 9.84
N ARG A 233 15.89 8.61 8.98
CA ARG A 233 14.89 9.65 9.26
C ARG A 233 13.49 9.27 8.83
N HIS A 234 13.30 8.26 7.97
CA HIS A 234 12.02 8.00 7.34
C HIS A 234 11.61 6.51 7.31
N VAL A 235 10.30 6.29 7.44
CA VAL A 235 9.64 4.99 7.20
C VAL A 235 8.38 5.22 6.37
N ILE A 236 7.87 4.18 5.72
CA ILE A 236 6.54 4.18 5.09
C ILE A 236 5.69 3.12 5.78
N ASP A 237 4.48 3.48 6.17
CA ASP A 237 3.51 2.55 6.75
C ASP A 237 2.10 2.85 6.28
N SER A 238 1.13 2.04 6.71
CA SER A 238 -0.29 2.39 6.72
C SER A 238 -0.79 2.40 8.16
N ARG A 239 -1.40 3.50 8.62
CA ARG A 239 -1.98 3.60 9.98
C ARG A 239 -3.25 4.44 10.02
N VAL A 240 -4.17 4.15 10.95
CA VAL A 240 -5.40 4.92 11.17
C VAL A 240 -5.09 6.42 11.32
N SER A 241 -4.12 6.75 12.16
CA SER A 241 -3.62 8.11 12.31
C SER A 241 -2.25 8.09 13.00
N ALA A 242 -1.30 8.85 12.48
CA ALA A 242 -0.08 9.22 13.18
C ALA A 242 0.51 10.48 12.55
N GLN A 243 1.23 11.30 13.32
CA GLN A 243 1.85 12.53 12.82
C GLN A 243 0.86 13.43 12.05
N ASN A 244 -0.41 13.46 12.48
CA ASN A 244 -1.53 14.21 11.89
C ASN A 244 -1.95 13.79 10.46
N VAL A 245 -1.58 12.59 10.01
CA VAL A 245 -1.95 12.05 8.70
C VAL A 245 -2.41 10.58 8.82
N SER A 246 -3.30 10.15 7.92
CA SER A 246 -3.89 8.80 7.91
C SER A 246 -3.53 8.01 6.65
N GLY A 247 -3.70 6.68 6.73
CA GLY A 247 -3.47 5.76 5.63
C GLY A 247 -1.98 5.56 5.36
N VAL A 248 -1.67 5.23 4.09
CA VAL A 248 -0.31 5.03 3.64
C VAL A 248 0.44 6.36 3.59
N GLN A 249 1.51 6.50 4.36
CA GLN A 249 2.23 7.76 4.50
C GLN A 249 3.73 7.51 4.66
N ILE A 250 4.53 8.48 4.22
CA ILE A 250 5.91 8.64 4.69
C ILE A 250 5.84 9.29 6.06
N ARG A 251 6.59 8.76 7.02
CA ARG A 251 6.65 9.27 8.38
C ARG A 251 8.06 9.56 8.82
N ASN A 252 8.18 10.54 9.69
CA ASN A 252 9.42 10.75 10.43
C ASN A 252 9.66 9.56 11.36
N ARG A 253 10.85 8.97 11.27
CA ARG A 253 11.32 7.90 12.14
C ARG A 253 11.86 8.49 13.45
N SER A 254 10.94 8.93 14.30
CA SER A 254 11.18 9.50 15.62
C SER A 254 10.15 9.01 16.63
N GLY A 255 10.44 9.17 17.93
CA GLY A 255 9.61 8.67 19.02
C GLY A 255 9.34 7.17 18.85
N TRP A 256 8.07 6.78 18.96
CA TRP A 256 7.62 5.38 18.83
C TRP A 256 8.16 4.65 17.58
N TYR A 257 8.21 5.29 16.40
CA TYR A 257 8.76 4.67 15.18
C TYR A 257 10.27 4.34 15.26
N ARG A 258 10.99 4.94 16.20
CA ARG A 258 12.41 4.69 16.45
C ARG A 258 12.64 3.83 17.68
N GLU A 259 11.83 4.00 18.71
CA GLU A 259 12.03 3.42 20.04
C GLU A 259 11.38 2.04 20.19
N ALA A 260 10.26 1.78 19.51
CA ALA A 260 9.49 0.55 19.68
C ALA A 260 9.96 -0.63 18.81
N VAL A 261 11.17 -0.58 18.24
CA VAL A 261 11.64 -1.55 17.25
C VAL A 261 12.00 -2.87 17.93
N LEU A 262 11.29 -3.95 17.55
CA LEU A 262 11.57 -5.32 17.98
C LEU A 262 12.67 -6.01 17.16
N GLY A 263 12.87 -5.54 15.94
CA GLY A 263 13.70 -6.17 14.93
C GLY A 263 13.08 -6.00 13.55
N ALA A 264 13.71 -6.61 12.55
CA ALA A 264 13.25 -6.52 11.19
C ALA A 264 13.45 -7.81 10.40
N TRP A 265 12.74 -7.89 9.28
CA TRP A 265 12.98 -8.87 8.24
C TRP A 265 13.39 -8.16 6.97
N ARG A 266 14.36 -8.72 6.26
CA ARG A 266 14.82 -8.30 4.92
C ARG A 266 14.38 -9.35 3.91
N PRO A 267 13.22 -9.19 3.26
CA PRO A 267 12.74 -10.16 2.26
C PRO A 267 13.56 -10.15 0.97
N ILE A 268 14.34 -9.09 0.73
CA ILE A 268 15.25 -8.97 -0.42
C ILE A 268 16.47 -9.84 -0.17
N GLY A 269 16.56 -10.97 -0.87
CA GLY A 269 17.75 -11.82 -0.97
C GLY A 269 18.72 -11.41 -2.08
#